data_AF-A0A846NEF8-F1
#
_entry.id   AF-A0A846NEF8-F1
#
_cell.length_a   1.000
_cell.length_b   1.000
_cell.length_c   1.000
_cell.angle_alpha   90.00
_cell.angle_beta   90.00
_cell.angle_gamma   90.00
#
_symmetry.space_group_name_H-M   'P 1'
#
loop_
_entity.id
_entity.type
_entity.pdbx_description
1 polymer ?
#
loop_
_entity_poly.entity_id
_entity_poly.type
_entity_poly.pdbx_seq_one_letter_code
_entity_poly.pdbx_strand_id
1 'polypeptide(L)' 'MKFKIKKCLRCKKYTLNDICRKCGAPTVTAHPAKFSPDDKYALYKARWSSSARRRSP' A
#
# COMPACT_ATOMS: atom_id res chain seq x y z
N MET A 1 -14.38 -8.05 4.70
CA MET A 1 -14.38 -7.69 3.25
C MET A 1 -13.11 -8.26 2.64
N LYS A 2 -13.18 -9.00 1.52
CA LYS A 2 -12.01 -9.61 0.88
C LYS A 2 -11.65 -8.79 -0.37
N PHE A 3 -10.62 -7.95 -0.27
CA PHE A 3 -10.16 -7.12 -1.39
C PHE A 3 -9.42 -7.99 -2.40
N LYS A 4 -10.00 -8.17 -3.59
CA LYS A 4 -9.40 -8.99 -4.65
C LYS A 4 -8.56 -8.17 -5.63
N ILE A 5 -8.81 -6.86 -5.74
CA ILE A 5 -8.15 -5.99 -6.71
C ILE A 5 -6.78 -5.55 -6.19
N LYS A 6 -5.75 -5.88 -6.96
CA LYS A 6 -4.35 -5.48 -6.73
C LYS A 6 -3.87 -4.59 -7.86
N LYS A 7 -2.83 -3.80 -7.57
CA LYS A 7 -2.18 -2.88 -8.50
C LYS A 7 -0.68 -3.19 -8.55
N CYS A 8 -0.16 -3.20 -9.76
CA CYS A 8 1.26 -3.31 -10.04
C CYS A 8 1.98 -1.98 -9.74
N LEU A 9 3.04 -2.00 -8.92
CA LEU A 9 3.81 -0.78 -8.60
C LEU A 9 4.65 -0.26 -9.78
N ARG A 10 5.19 -1.17 -10.62
CA ARG A 10 6.00 -0.79 -11.79
C ARG A 10 5.17 -0.28 -12.95
N CYS A 11 4.14 -1.04 -13.30
CA CYS A 11 3.37 -0.88 -14.53
C CYS A 11 1.99 -0.24 -14.34
N LYS A 12 1.59 0.02 -13.08
CA LYS A 12 0.32 0.66 -12.67
C LYS A 12 -0.96 -0.03 -13.16
N LYS A 13 -0.86 -1.21 -13.79
CA LYS A 13 -2.01 -2.05 -14.18
C LYS A 13 -2.66 -2.71 -12.97
N TYR A 14 -3.98 -2.80 -13.03
CA TYR A 14 -4.77 -3.59 -12.09
C TYR A 14 -4.76 -5.06 -12.47
N THR A 15 -4.70 -5.91 -11.47
CA THR A 15 -4.72 -7.37 -11.64
C THR A 15 -5.31 -8.03 -10.39
N LEU A 16 -5.74 -9.28 -10.53
CA LEU A 16 -6.23 -10.11 -9.43
C LEU A 16 -5.13 -11.08 -8.94
N ASN A 17 -4.09 -11.27 -9.76
CA ASN A 17 -2.98 -12.17 -9.46
C ASN A 17 -1.97 -11.50 -8.54
N ASP A 18 -1.22 -12.29 -7.78
CA ASP A 18 -0.16 -11.77 -6.91
C ASP A 18 1.02 -11.21 -7.72
N ILE A 19 1.32 -11.84 -8.86
CA ILE A 19 2.40 -11.46 -9.77
C ILE A 19 1.81 -10.81 -11.02
N CYS A 20 2.38 -9.68 -11.43
CA CYS A 20 1.97 -9.03 -12.67
C CYS A 20 2.49 -9.79 -13.90
N ARG A 21 1.58 -10.27 -14.76
CA ARG A 21 1.92 -10.95 -16.02
C ARG A 21 2.73 -10.12 -17.03
N LYS A 22 2.74 -8.78 -16.91
CA LYS A 22 3.46 -7.91 -17.85
C LYS A 22 4.91 -7.60 -17.47
N CYS A 23 5.23 -7.57 -16.18
CA CYS A 23 6.53 -7.10 -15.71
C CYS A 23 7.14 -7.99 -14.62
N GLY A 24 6.47 -9.08 -14.24
CA GLY A 24 6.93 -10.00 -13.20
C GLY A 24 6.99 -9.42 -11.79
N ALA A 25 6.60 -8.16 -11.60
CA ALA A 25 6.67 -7.49 -10.31
C ALA A 25 5.54 -7.94 -9.37
N PRO A 26 5.78 -7.94 -8.03
CA PRO A 26 4.74 -8.19 -7.04
C PRO A 26 3.70 -7.08 -7.09
N THR A 27 2.44 -7.45 -6.87
CA THR A 27 1.31 -6.52 -6.88
C THR A 27 0.84 -6.26 -5.45
N VAL A 28 0.39 -5.03 -5.21
CA VAL A 28 -0.08 -4.60 -3.89
C VAL A 28 -1.58 -4.39 -3.91
N THR A 29 -2.25 -4.56 -2.78
CA THR A 29 -3.69 -4.27 -2.67
C THR A 29 -3.96 -2.81 -3.02
N ALA A 30 -4.89 -2.57 -3.94
CA ALA A 30 -5.20 -1.22 -4.39
C ALA A 30 -6.03 -0.42 -3.36
N HIS A 31 -6.71 -1.12 -2.46
CA HIS A 31 -7.58 -0.51 -1.49
C HIS A 31 -6.78 0.11 -0.34
N PRO A 32 -7.14 1.33 0.11
CA PRO A 32 -6.52 1.93 1.28
C PRO A 32 -6.82 1.12 2.54
N ALA A 33 -5.99 1.30 3.56
CA ALA A 33 -6.28 0.78 4.90
C ALA A 33 -7.60 1.38 5.42
N LYS A 34 -8.35 0.61 6.21
CA LYS A 34 -9.60 1.08 6.80
C LYS A 34 -9.31 2.26 7.73
N PHE A 35 -9.99 3.37 7.50
CA PHE A 35 -9.93 4.52 8.40
C PHE A 35 -10.87 4.29 9.58
N SER A 36 -10.37 4.54 10.80
CA SER A 36 -11.14 4.53 12.03
C SER A 36 -10.94 5.89 12.71
N PRO A 37 -12.01 6.61 13.09
CA PRO A 37 -11.87 7.86 13.85
C PRO A 37 -11.28 7.63 15.24
N ASP A 38 -11.53 6.47 15.86
CA ASP A 38 -10.92 6.01 17.12
C ASP A 38 -9.62 5.20 16.87
N ASP A 39 -8.69 5.74 16.07
CA ASP A 39 -7.40 5.06 15.81
C ASP A 39 -6.39 5.38 16.93
N LYS A 40 -6.32 4.52 17.96
CA LYS A 40 -5.40 4.68 19.11
C LYS A 40 -3.92 4.83 18.71
N TYR A 41 -3.54 4.35 17.52
CA TYR A 41 -2.17 4.37 17.01
C TYR A 41 -1.90 5.48 15.97
N ALA A 42 -2.82 6.43 15.79
CA ALA A 42 -2.69 7.51 14.80
C ALA A 42 -1.38 8.30 14.96
N LEU A 43 -1.01 8.64 16.21
CA LEU A 43 0.21 9.37 16.54
C LEU A 43 1.48 8.60 16.14
N TYR A 44 1.51 7.28 16.35
CA TYR A 44 2.64 6.45 15.98
C TYR A 44 2.79 6.36 14.45
N LYS A 45 1.67 6.18 13.73
CA LYS A 45 1.63 6.14 12.26
C LYS A 45 2.12 7.46 11.64
N ALA A 46 1.71 8.59 12.21
CA ALA A 46 2.18 9.91 11.80
C ALA A 46 3.68 10.08 12.04
N ARG A 47 4.18 9.70 13.23
CA ARG A 47 5.61 9.76 13.57
C ARG A 47 6.48 8.91 12.65
N TRP A 48 6.06 7.67 12.38
CA TRP A 48 6.77 6.75 11.48
C TRP A 48 6.87 7.33 10.06
N SER A 49 5.76 7.86 9.54
CA SER A 49 5.70 8.49 8.21
C SER A 49 6.61 9.72 8.10
N SER A 50 6.78 10.48 9.18
CA SER A 50 7.69 11.63 9.23
C SER A 50 9.17 11.23 9.30
N SER A 51 9.48 10.13 10.01
CA SER A 51 10.85 9.61 10.09
C SER A 51 11.36 9.04 8.76
N ALA A 52 10.48 8.41 7.97
CA ALA A 52 10.81 7.91 6.63
C ALA A 52 11.17 9.05 5.65
N ARG A 53 10.53 10.22 5.77
CA ARG A 53 10.83 11.39 4.95
C ARG A 53 12.18 12.05 5.25
N ARG A 54 12.70 11.92 6.48
CA ARG A 54 14.02 12.46 6.85
C ARG A 54 15.19 11.57 6.44
N ARG A 55 14.93 10.38 5.90
CA ARG A 55 15.91 9.38 5.46
C ARG A 55 16.03 9.30 3.93
N SER A 56 15.81 10.40 3.22
CA SER A 56 16.33 10.53 1.86
C SER A 56 17.76 11.07 1.95
N PRO A 57 18.77 10.42 1.32
CA PRO A 57 20.04 11.06 1.04
C PRO A 57 19.87 12.25 0.08
#